data_AF-A0A255E8X2-F1
#
_entry.id   AF-A0A255E8X2-F1
#
_cell.length_a   1.000
_cell.length_b   1.000
_cell.length_c   1.000
_cell.angle_alpha   90.00
_cell.angle_beta   90.00
_cell.angle_gamma   90.00
#
_symmetry.space_group_name_H-M   'P 1'
#
loop_
_entity.id
_entity.type
_entity.pdbx_description
1 polymer ?
#
loop_
_entity_poly.entity_id
_entity_poly.type
_entity_poly.pdbx_seq_one_letter_code
_entity_poly.pdbx_strand_id
1 'polypeptide(L)'
;MGQASVERAEMQKAAGEIQTTAENIHKIQNDLNGQINALIGSGWVGNAATKFYQKYNEFDQQFVVVKKELDGIYEKMTQSQLNYTNVEDENDQQANSLDAALNG
;
A
#
# COMPACT_ATOMS: atom_id res chain seq x y z
N MET A 1 -4.20 27.23 7.36
CA MET A 1 -4.30 26.07 8.27
C MET A 1 -5.42 25.07 7.92
N GLY A 2 -6.49 25.43 7.17
CA GLY A 2 -7.59 24.49 6.86
C GLY A 2 -7.38 23.56 5.65
N GLN A 3 -6.50 23.89 4.72
CA GLN A 3 -6.36 23.13 3.47
C GLN A 3 -5.37 21.96 3.58
N ALA A 4 -4.23 22.17 4.25
CA ALA A 4 -3.24 21.12 4.50
C ALA A 4 -3.74 20.01 5.46
N SER A 5 -4.60 20.35 6.41
CA SER A 5 -5.25 19.35 7.28
C SER A 5 -6.27 18.48 6.52
N VAL A 6 -7.01 19.06 5.57
CA VAL A 6 -7.91 18.31 4.67
C VAL A 6 -7.12 17.40 3.74
N GLU A 7 -6.05 17.90 3.11
CA GLU A 7 -5.18 17.09 2.23
C GLU A 7 -4.55 15.90 2.97
N ARG A 8 -4.12 16.08 4.24
CA ARG A 8 -3.63 14.96 5.07
C ARG A 8 -4.71 13.91 5.36
N ALA A 9 -5.94 14.34 5.68
CA ALA A 9 -7.04 13.42 5.93
C ALA A 9 -7.40 12.59 4.69
N GLU A 10 -7.38 13.21 3.51
CA GLU A 10 -7.60 12.52 2.23
C GLU A 10 -6.46 11.55 1.90
N MET A 11 -5.19 11.93 2.12
CA MET A 11 -4.05 11.03 1.96
C MET A 11 -4.12 9.82 2.90
N GLN A 12 -4.48 10.03 4.17
CA GLN A 12 -4.61 8.95 5.14
C GLN A 12 -5.74 7.99 4.76
N LYS A 13 -6.87 8.51 4.28
CA LYS A 13 -7.97 7.70 3.77
C LYS A 13 -7.52 6.84 2.58
N ALA A 14 -6.88 7.44 1.59
CA ALA A 14 -6.40 6.73 0.41
C ALA A 14 -5.33 5.68 0.75
N ALA A 15 -4.42 5.97 1.69
CA ALA A 15 -3.46 4.99 2.19
C ALA A 15 -4.16 3.78 2.85
N GLY A 16 -5.21 4.02 3.64
CA GLY A 16 -6.01 2.95 4.23
C GLY A 16 -6.77 2.10 3.20
N GLU A 17 -7.29 2.73 2.14
CA GLU A 17 -7.93 2.03 1.02
C GLU A 17 -6.93 1.15 0.28
N ILE A 18 -5.72 1.66 -0.01
CA ILE A 18 -4.63 0.89 -0.65
C ILE A 18 -4.24 -0.32 0.21
N GLN A 19 -4.06 -0.11 1.51
CA GLN A 19 -3.73 -1.20 2.44
C GLN A 19 -4.81 -2.29 2.42
N THR A 20 -6.09 -1.89 2.51
CA THR A 20 -7.22 -2.82 2.46
C THR A 20 -7.25 -3.62 1.16
N THR A 21 -7.01 -2.94 0.03
CA THR A 21 -6.93 -3.61 -1.29
C THR A 21 -5.76 -4.58 -1.36
N ALA A 22 -4.59 -4.21 -0.83
CA ALA A 22 -3.42 -5.09 -0.79
C ALA A 22 -3.68 -6.36 0.05
N GLU A 23 -4.31 -6.22 1.21
CA GLU A 23 -4.72 -7.35 2.06
C GLU A 23 -5.70 -8.29 1.35
N ASN A 24 -6.69 -7.73 0.64
CA ASN A 24 -7.64 -8.51 -0.14
C ASN A 24 -6.97 -9.27 -1.29
N ILE A 25 -6.03 -8.64 -2.00
CA ILE A 25 -5.26 -9.28 -3.07
C ILE A 25 -4.44 -10.46 -2.50
N HIS A 26 -3.78 -10.29 -1.36
CA HIS A 26 -3.05 -11.39 -0.71
C HIS A 26 -3.96 -12.54 -0.32
N LYS A 27 -5.15 -12.24 0.20
CA LYS A 27 -6.11 -13.29 0.55
C LYS A 27 -6.51 -14.10 -0.69
N ILE A 28 -6.84 -13.43 -1.80
CA ILE A 28 -7.18 -14.09 -3.07
C ILE A 28 -6.00 -14.95 -3.57
N GLN A 29 -4.77 -14.43 -3.49
CA GLN A 29 -3.57 -15.17 -3.88
C GLN A 29 -3.38 -16.43 -3.02
N ASN A 30 -3.55 -16.33 -1.70
CA ASN A 30 -3.41 -17.44 -0.76
C ASN A 30 -4.49 -18.50 -0.99
N ASP A 31 -5.74 -18.07 -1.18
CA ASP A 31 -6.87 -18.96 -1.47
C ASP A 31 -6.64 -19.73 -2.77
N LEU A 32 -6.16 -19.04 -3.82
CA LEU A 32 -5.82 -19.67 -5.09
C LEU A 32 -4.65 -20.66 -4.96
N ASN A 33 -3.58 -20.29 -4.25
CA ASN A 33 -2.45 -21.17 -3.93
C ASN A 33 -2.93 -22.46 -3.24
N GLY A 34 -3.82 -22.34 -2.26
CA GLY A 34 -4.43 -23.48 -1.57
C GLY A 34 -5.19 -24.40 -2.51
N GLN A 35 -6.01 -23.85 -3.41
CA GLN A 35 -6.77 -24.63 -4.39
C GLN A 35 -5.85 -25.35 -5.39
N ILE A 36 -4.78 -24.70 -5.86
CA ILE A 36 -3.82 -25.32 -6.79
C ILE A 36 -3.06 -26.45 -6.10
N ASN A 37 -2.62 -26.25 -4.86
CA ASN A 37 -1.94 -27.30 -4.09
C ASN A 37 -2.85 -28.51 -3.84
N ALA A 38 -4.13 -28.29 -3.54
CA ALA A 38 -5.11 -29.36 -3.41
C ALA A 38 -5.30 -30.12 -4.73
N LEU A 39 -5.34 -29.40 -5.86
CA LEU A 39 -5.46 -29.99 -7.18
C LEU A 39 -4.24 -30.84 -7.55
N ILE A 40 -3.02 -30.36 -7.27
CA ILE A 40 -1.78 -31.15 -7.40
C ILE A 40 -1.86 -32.41 -6.53
N GLY A 41 -2.22 -32.25 -5.25
CA GLY A 41 -2.31 -33.33 -4.28
C GLY A 41 -3.36 -34.40 -4.62
N SER A 42 -4.37 -34.05 -5.41
CA SER A 42 -5.39 -35.00 -5.91
C SER A 42 -4.87 -35.95 -7.00
N GLY A 43 -3.63 -35.78 -7.45
CA GLY A 43 -3.03 -36.60 -8.50
C GLY A 43 -3.28 -36.07 -9.91
N TRP A 44 -3.60 -34.78 -10.07
CA TRP A 44 -3.73 -34.17 -11.39
C TRP A 44 -2.36 -34.04 -12.07
N VAL A 45 -2.12 -34.90 -13.05
CA VAL A 45 -0.84 -35.03 -13.76
C VAL A 45 -1.01 -34.99 -15.28
N GLY A 46 0.09 -34.78 -16.00
CA GLY A 46 0.15 -34.76 -17.46
C GLY A 46 0.50 -33.40 -18.06
N ASN A 47 0.49 -33.33 -19.39
CA ASN A 47 0.91 -32.13 -20.14
C ASN A 47 0.03 -30.90 -19.83
N ALA A 48 -1.28 -31.10 -19.68
CA ALA A 48 -2.22 -30.04 -19.33
C ALA A 48 -1.94 -29.48 -17.92
N ALA A 49 -1.76 -30.37 -16.93
CA ALA A 49 -1.40 -29.97 -15.57
C ALA A 49 -0.07 -29.20 -15.54
N THR A 50 0.94 -29.68 -16.27
CA THR A 50 2.24 -29.01 -16.38
C THR A 50 2.12 -27.59 -16.94
N LYS A 51 1.40 -27.42 -18.05
CA LYS A 51 1.16 -26.10 -18.66
C LYS A 51 0.36 -25.17 -17.75
N PHE A 52 -0.63 -25.73 -17.05
CA PHE A 52 -1.41 -24.99 -16.08
C PHE A 52 -0.51 -24.47 -14.95
N TYR A 53 0.34 -25.32 -14.35
CA TYR A 53 1.25 -24.89 -13.28
C TYR A 53 2.27 -23.85 -13.75
N GLN A 54 2.77 -23.96 -14.98
CA GLN A 54 3.63 -22.92 -15.56
C GLN A 54 2.90 -21.58 -15.64
N LYS A 55 1.67 -21.55 -16.17
CA LYS A 55 0.86 -20.34 -16.25
C LYS A 55 0.44 -19.80 -14.90
N TYR A 56 0.20 -20.70 -13.95
CA TYR A 56 -0.06 -20.32 -12.58
C TYR A 56 1.15 -19.63 -11.94
N ASN A 57 2.36 -20.17 -12.10
CA ASN A 57 3.58 -19.55 -11.58
C ASN A 57 3.85 -18.18 -12.24
N GLU A 58 3.62 -18.05 -13.55
CA GLU A 58 3.69 -16.74 -14.23
C GLU A 58 2.71 -15.72 -13.61
N PHE A 59 1.49 -16.17 -13.29
CA PHE A 59 0.48 -15.33 -12.66
C PHE A 59 0.82 -14.98 -11.20
N ASP A 60 1.33 -15.93 -10.43
CA ASP A 60 1.78 -15.71 -9.04
C ASP A 60 2.91 -14.67 -8.96
N GLN A 61 3.84 -14.68 -9.92
CA GLN A 61 4.87 -13.65 -10.01
C GLN A 61 4.29 -12.25 -10.26
N GLN A 62 3.19 -12.13 -11.00
CA GLN A 62 2.54 -10.83 -11.22
C GLN A 62 1.92 -10.29 -9.91
N PHE A 63 1.41 -11.17 -9.03
CA PHE A 63 0.94 -10.73 -7.70
C PHE A 63 2.05 -10.14 -6.85
N VAL A 64 3.26 -10.68 -6.90
CA VAL A 64 4.42 -10.13 -6.20
C VAL A 64 4.72 -8.69 -6.66
N VAL A 65 4.60 -8.44 -7.97
CA VAL A 65 4.78 -7.09 -8.54
C VAL A 65 3.68 -6.15 -8.05
N VAL A 66 2.42 -6.55 -8.17
CA VAL A 66 1.27 -5.74 -7.73
C VAL A 66 1.38 -5.40 -6.24
N LYS A 67 1.71 -6.38 -5.40
CA LYS A 67 1.95 -6.17 -3.97
C LYS A 67 3.01 -5.10 -3.75
N LYS A 68 4.18 -5.27 -4.38
CA LYS A 68 5.32 -4.35 -4.19
C LYS A 68 4.96 -2.92 -4.58
N GLU A 69 4.21 -2.74 -5.67
CA GLU A 69 3.76 -1.42 -6.08
C GLU A 69 2.75 -0.82 -5.09
N LEU A 70 1.80 -1.60 -4.57
CA LEU A 70 0.85 -1.14 -3.55
C LEU A 70 1.55 -0.75 -2.24
N ASP A 71 2.48 -1.57 -1.76
CA ASP A 71 3.31 -1.28 -0.59
C ASP A 71 4.11 0.02 -0.81
N GLY A 72 4.69 0.21 -2.00
CA GLY A 72 5.45 1.40 -2.35
C GLY A 72 4.60 2.68 -2.47
N ILE A 73 3.34 2.57 -2.92
CA ILE A 73 2.41 3.71 -2.90
C ILE A 73 2.05 4.05 -1.45
N TYR A 74 1.72 3.05 -0.63
CA TYR A 74 1.42 3.25 0.79
C TYR A 74 2.55 3.99 1.51
N GLU A 75 3.80 3.51 1.37
CA GLU A 75 4.98 4.15 1.96
C GLU A 75 5.12 5.62 1.54
N LYS A 76 4.96 5.92 0.24
CA LYS A 76 5.02 7.30 -0.28
C LYS A 76 3.92 8.19 0.30
N MET A 77 2.71 7.66 0.50
CA MET A 77 1.61 8.43 1.09
C MET A 77 1.88 8.72 2.57
N THR A 78 2.34 7.74 3.33
CA THR A 78 2.72 7.94 4.74
C THR A 78 3.90 8.90 4.88
N GLN A 79 4.90 8.80 4.01
CA GLN A 79 6.04 9.72 4.01
C GLN A 79 5.62 11.16 3.63
N SER A 80 4.72 11.30 2.65
CA SER A 80 4.18 12.62 2.28
C SER A 80 3.44 13.24 3.46
N GLN A 81 2.61 12.47 4.16
CA GLN A 81 1.93 12.93 5.37
C GLN A 81 2.91 13.43 6.43
N LEU A 82 3.99 12.69 6.71
CA LEU A 82 5.02 13.08 7.69
C LEU A 82 5.68 14.41 7.29
N ASN A 83 6.01 14.58 6.02
CA ASN A 83 6.60 15.82 5.52
C ASN A 83 5.67 17.03 5.71
N TYR A 84 4.37 16.87 5.43
CA TYR A 84 3.40 17.94 5.66
C TYR A 84 3.29 18.32 7.13
N THR A 85 3.32 17.35 8.05
CA THR A 85 3.30 17.64 9.49
C THR A 85 4.54 18.40 9.93
N ASN A 86 5.73 17.98 9.50
CA ASN A 86 6.97 18.68 9.85
C ASN A 86 7.00 20.12 9.33
N VAL A 87 6.55 20.36 8.10
CA VAL A 87 6.50 21.70 7.51
C VAL A 87 5.51 22.61 8.24
N GLU A 88 4.37 22.08 8.70
CA GLU A 88 3.44 22.86 9.53
C GLU A 88 4.04 23.19 10.90
N ASP A 89 4.63 22.22 11.59
CA ASP A 89 5.24 22.45 12.90
C ASP A 89 6.36 23.50 12.84
N GLU A 90 7.18 23.49 11.77
CA GLU A 90 8.21 24.50 11.52
C GLU A 90 7.62 25.90 11.26
N ASN A 91 6.56 25.98 10.46
CA ASN A 91 5.89 27.25 10.16
C ASN A 91 5.21 27.84 11.40
N ASP A 92 4.55 27.02 12.22
CA ASP A 92 3.90 27.46 13.44
C ASP A 92 4.93 27.96 14.48
N GLN A 93 6.08 27.29 14.58
CA GLN A 93 7.19 27.75 15.43
C GLN A 93 7.75 29.10 14.94
N GLN A 94 7.95 29.27 13.63
CA GLN A 94 8.40 30.54 13.08
C GLN A 94 7.38 31.66 13.30
N ALA A 95 6.09 31.41 13.04
CA ALA A 95 5.02 32.38 13.23
C ALA A 95 4.95 32.83 14.70
N ASN A 96 4.99 31.88 15.65
CA ASN A 96 5.00 32.20 17.08
C ASN A 96 6.24 33.00 17.51
N SER A 97 7.42 32.68 16.93
CA SER A 97 8.65 33.43 17.20
C SER A 97 8.59 34.88 16.67
N LEU A 98 7.96 35.08 15.51
CA LEU A 98 7.76 36.40 14.92
C LEU A 98 6.76 37.22 15.74
N ASP A 99 5.63 36.63 16.14
CA ASP A 99 4.65 37.30 16.99
C ASP A 99 5.22 37.70 18.35
N ALA A 100 6.09 36.86 18.93
CA ALA A 100 6.80 37.19 20.16
C ALA A 100 7.80 38.36 19.98
N ALA A 101 8.47 38.44 18.83
CA ALA A 101 9.40 39.52 18.51
C ALA A 101 8.71 40.84 18.14
N LEU A 102 7.48 40.80 17.64
CA LEU A 102 6.69 41.97 17.28
C LEU A 102 5.88 42.54 18.46
N ASN A 103 5.54 41.71 19.44
CA ASN A 103 4.79 42.12 20.64
C ASN A 103 5.66 42.29 21.90
N GLY A 104 6.98 42.09 21.79
CA GLY A 104 7.98 42.39 22.83
C GLY A 104 8.70 43.70 22.56
#